data_AF-A0A7L1PRS7-F1
#
_entry.id   AF-A0A7L1PRS7-F1
#
_cell.length_a   1.000
_cell.length_b   1.000
_cell.length_c   1.000
_cell.angle_alpha   90.00
_cell.angle_beta   90.00
_cell.angle_gamma   90.00
#
_symmetry.space_group_name_H-M   'P 1'
#
loop_
_entity.id
_entity.type
_entity.pdbx_description
1 polymer ?
#
loop_
_entity_poly.entity_id
_entity_poly.type
_entity_poly.pdbx_seq_one_letter_code
_entity_poly.pdbx_strand_id
1 'polypeptide(L)' 'MEGDGAYEPGFVGIRFCQECNNMLYPKEDKENRILLYACRNCDYQQEADNSCIYVNKITHEVE' A
#
# COMPACT_ATOMS: atom_id res chain seq x y z
N MET A 1 9.80 -27.89 6.97
CA MET A 1 9.16 -27.36 5.75
C MET A 1 10.13 -26.36 5.18
N GLU A 2 10.55 -26.59 3.94
CA GLU A 2 11.61 -25.86 3.23
C GLU A 2 11.32 -24.35 3.20
N GLY A 3 12.31 -23.56 3.57
CA GLY A 3 12.23 -22.13 3.83
C GLY A 3 12.51 -21.26 2.60
N ASP A 4 11.87 -21.55 1.47
CA ASP A 4 12.01 -20.80 0.22
C ASP A 4 10.66 -20.31 -0.31
N GLY A 5 9.86 -19.73 0.58
CA GLY A 5 8.75 -18.86 0.18
C GLY A 5 9.24 -17.42 0.25
N ALA A 6 9.83 -16.91 -0.83
CA ALA A 6 10.14 -15.48 -0.93
C ALA A 6 8.86 -14.70 -0.63
N TYR A 7 8.79 -14.09 0.56
CA TYR A 7 7.78 -13.11 0.94
C TYR A 7 8.06 -11.87 0.09
N GLU A 8 7.84 -11.94 -1.21
CA GLU A 8 7.77 -10.77 -2.05
C GLU A 8 6.44 -10.10 -1.70
N PRO A 9 6.45 -8.96 -0.99
CA PRO A 9 5.21 -8.23 -0.82
C PRO A 9 4.79 -7.84 -2.23
N GLY A 10 3.56 -8.18 -2.61
CA GLY A 10 3.03 -7.82 -3.93
C GLY A 10 3.23 -6.34 -4.22
N PHE A 11 3.25 -5.96 -5.50
CA PHE A 11 3.50 -4.59 -5.94
C PHE A 11 2.68 -3.56 -5.15
N VAL A 12 3.35 -2.77 -4.31
CA VAL A 12 2.74 -1.64 -3.60
C VAL A 12 2.89 -0.39 -4.47
N GLY A 13 1.94 -0.23 -5.38
CA GLY A 13 1.92 0.89 -6.33
C GLY A 13 1.28 2.16 -5.78
N ILE A 14 1.65 3.30 -6.39
CA ILE A 14 0.95 4.57 -6.18
C ILE A 14 -0.47 4.44 -6.75
N ARG A 15 -1.48 4.78 -5.93
CA ARG A 15 -2.90 4.80 -6.34
C ARG A 15 -3.39 6.23 -6.48
N PHE A 16 -4.30 6.45 -7.42
CA PHE A 16 -4.89 7.76 -7.70
C PHE A 16 -6.39 7.76 -7.37
N CYS A 17 -6.87 8.92 -6.94
CA CYS A 17 -8.27 9.19 -6.69
C CYS A 17 -9.07 9.17 -7.99
N GLN A 18 -10.20 8.47 -8.03
CA GLN A 18 -11.05 8.38 -9.22
C GLN A 18 -11.79 9.69 -9.54
N GLU A 19 -11.93 10.60 -8.57
CA GLU A 19 -12.65 11.86 -8.74
C GLU A 19 -11.77 13.00 -9.23
N CYS A 20 -10.58 13.17 -8.64
CA CYS A 20 -9.71 14.32 -8.90
C CYS A 20 -8.29 13.96 -9.35
N ASN A 21 -8.01 12.68 -9.61
CA ASN A 21 -6.70 12.18 -10.07
C ASN A 21 -5.50 12.56 -9.19
N ASN A 22 -5.73 12.95 -7.93
CA ASN A 22 -4.67 13.18 -6.94
C ASN A 22 -4.23 11.88 -6.28
N MET A 23 -2.99 11.85 -5.76
CA MET A 23 -2.45 10.68 -5.07
C MET A 23 -3.25 10.34 -3.81
N LEU A 24 -3.55 9.05 -3.62
CA LEU A 24 -4.18 8.55 -2.40
C LEU A 24 -3.14 8.22 -1.33
N TYR A 25 -3.48 8.50 -0.09
CA TYR A 25 -2.63 8.27 1.07
C TYR A 25 -3.23 7.22 2.00
N PRO A 26 -2.41 6.36 2.63
CA PRO A 26 -2.89 5.39 3.59
C PRO A 26 -3.48 6.10 4.83
N LYS A 27 -4.62 5.60 5.30
CA LYS A 27 -5.41 6.09 6.44
C LYS A 27 -5.94 4.88 7.22
N GLU A 28 -5.82 4.93 8.54
CA GLU A 28 -6.37 3.90 9.42
C GLU A 28 -7.86 4.14 9.69
N ASP A 29 -8.69 3.12 9.54
CA ASP A 29 -10.02 3.04 10.17
C ASP A 29 -9.91 2.22 11.46
N LYS A 30 -9.95 2.92 12.60
CA LYS A 30 -9.73 2.33 13.92
C LYS A 30 -10.88 1.45 14.40
N GLU A 31 -12.10 1.71 13.94
CA GLU A 31 -13.29 1.00 14.39
C GLU A 31 -13.32 -0.40 13.76
N ASN A 32 -13.09 -0.45 12.45
CA ASN A 32 -13.09 -1.70 11.68
C ASN A 32 -11.72 -2.37 11.63
N ARG A 33 -10.64 -1.67 12.06
CA ARG A 33 -9.24 -2.10 11.98
C ARG A 33 -8.82 -2.46 10.56
N ILE A 34 -9.28 -1.65 9.60
CA ILE A 34 -8.94 -1.80 8.18
C ILE A 34 -8.07 -0.64 7.70
N LEU A 35 -7.27 -0.89 6.67
CA LEU A 35 -6.47 0.11 6.00
C LEU A 35 -7.26 0.69 4.83
N LEU A 36 -7.36 2.02 4.79
CA LEU A 36 -7.99 2.77 3.71
C LEU A 36 -6.93 3.58 2.94
N TYR A 37 -7.20 3.85 1.67
CA TYR A 37 -6.54 4.86 0.87
C TYR A 37 -7.49 6.04 0.67
N ALA A 38 -7.11 7.21 1.18
CA ALA A 38 -7.93 8.42 1.14
C ALA A 38 -7.25 9.55 0.37
N CYS A 39 -8.04 10.33 -0.37
CA CYS A 39 -7.57 11.55 -0.99
C CYS A 39 -7.44 12.67 0.06
N ARG A 40 -6.55 13.64 -0.17
CA ARG A 40 -6.44 14.84 0.68
C ARG A 40 -7.30 16.02 0.20
N ASN A 41 -7.71 15.99 -1.06
CA ASN A 41 -8.38 17.12 -1.72
C ASN A 41 -9.89 16.92 -1.91
N CYS A 42 -10.41 15.73 -1.60
CA CYS A 42 -11.83 15.36 -1.67
C CYS A 42 -12.12 14.23 -0.67
N ASP A 43 -13.39 13.84 -0.55
CA ASP A 43 -13.85 12.85 0.42
C ASP A 43 -13.70 11.39 -0.06
N TYR A 44 -13.16 11.18 -1.27
CA TYR A 44 -12.94 9.85 -1.82
C TYR A 44 -11.98 9.04 -0.93
N GLN A 45 -12.43 7.83 -0.57
CA GLN A 45 -11.66 6.83 0.15
C GLN A 45 -12.02 5.42 -0.35
N GLN A 46 -11.07 4.49 -0.28
CA GLN A 46 -11.25 3.10 -0.68
C GLN A 46 -10.49 2.16 0.25
N GLU A 47 -10.93 0.92 0.38
CA GLU A 47 -10.22 -0.11 1.16
C GLU A 47 -8.93 -0.56 0.44
N ALA A 48 -7.90 -0.91 1.21
CA ALA A 48 -6.65 -1.43 0.69
C ALA A 48 -6.69 -2.95 0.54
N ASP A 49 -6.29 -3.45 -0.63
CA ASP A 49 -6.24 -4.91 -0.90
C ASP A 49 -5.11 -5.63 -0.14
N ASN A 50 -4.10 -4.88 0.31
CA ASN A 50 -2.93 -5.38 1.03
C ASN A 50 -2.55 -4.40 2.14
N SER A 51 -2.16 -4.92 3.31
CA SER A 51 -1.69 -4.13 4.44
C SER A 51 -0.28 -3.56 4.25
N CYS A 52 0.46 -4.00 3.25
CA CYS A 52 1.79 -3.50 2.94
C CYS A 52 1.74 -2.11 2.26
N ILE A 53 2.28 -1.09 2.92
CA ILE A 53 2.28 0.32 2.45
C ILE A 53 3.56 0.71 1.71
N TYR A 54 4.67 0.07 2.03
CA TYR A 54 5.97 0.41 1.47
C TYR A 54 6.89 -0.80 1.56
N VAL A 55 7.67 -0.99 0.50
CA VAL A 55 8.72 -2.00 0.43
C VAL A 55 9.96 -1.33 -0.12
N ASN A 56 11.08 -1.50 0.59
CA ASN A 56 12.40 -1.14 0.07
C ASN A 56 13.16 -2.42 -0.26
N LYS A 57 13.25 -2.78 -1.54
CA LYS A 57 14.09 -3.90 -1.99
C LYS A 57 15.53 -3.39 -2.15
N ILE A 58 16.35 -3.60 -1.12
CA ILE A 58 17.77 -3.25 -1.15
C ILE A 58 18.53 -4.39 -1.86
N THR A 59 19.11 -4.11 -3.02
CA THR A 59 20.00 -5.05 -3.71
C THR A 59 21.41 -4.92 -3.12
N HIS A 60 21.91 -6.01 -2.53
CA HIS A 60 23.31 -6.10 -2.13
C HIS A 60 24.10 -6.72 -3.28
N GLU A 61 24.67 -5.88 -4.15
CA GLU A 61 25.77 -6.31 -5.03
C GLU A 61 27.05 -6.23 -4.20
N VAL A 62 27.60 -7.39 -3.85
CA VAL A 62 28.93 -7.50 -3.27
C VAL A 62 29.81 -8.10 -4.36
N GLU A 63 30.69 -7.29 -4.94
CA GLU A 63 31.84 -7.79 -5.73
C GLU A 63 32.86 -8.49 -4.82
#